data_AF-A0A2K2U4V6-F1
#
_entry.id   AF-A0A2K2U4V6-F1
#
_cell.length_a   1.000
_cell.length_b   1.000
_cell.length_c   1.000
_cell.angle_alpha   90.00
_cell.angle_beta   90.00
_cell.angle_gamma   90.00
#
_symmetry.space_group_name_H-M   'P 1'
#
loop_
_entity.id
_entity.type
_entity.pdbx_description
1 polymer ?
#
loop_
_entity_poly.entity_id
_entity_poly.type
_entity_poly.pdbx_seq_one_letter_code
_entity_poly.pdbx_strand_id
1 'polypeptide(L)'
;MADRMVESSDVEVPEIPETLEKVLLFTLEEAKEKMEHGEDVVPFTALVVKENLFMESHPGESADECFNFARHTVEHARGAEAYALCYDGYIEVDDGEKDALIAEGGVPGGDHGYAVGYLYEVGEDGAVTFETEPAYIGEAPNFMIALQKADSYSDDEIDAKYLDGEESEGEPGE
;
A
#
# COMPACT_ATOMS: atom_id res chain seq x y z
N MET A 1 11.70 -9.01 -6.47
CA MET A 1 12.58 -8.00 -5.84
C MET A 1 12.65 -6.79 -6.77
N ALA A 2 12.18 -5.63 -6.31
CA ALA A 2 12.23 -4.36 -7.05
C ALA A 2 13.47 -3.60 -6.58
N ASP A 3 14.12 -2.92 -7.51
CA ASP A 3 15.32 -2.10 -7.31
C ASP A 3 14.86 -0.64 -7.23
N ARG A 4 14.63 -0.12 -6.03
CA ARG A 4 14.26 1.28 -5.85
C ARG A 4 14.99 1.92 -4.67
N MET A 5 15.77 2.94 -5.00
CA MET A 5 16.54 3.80 -4.11
C MET A 5 15.64 4.92 -3.54
N VAL A 6 15.65 5.12 -2.21
CA VAL A 6 15.07 6.31 -1.55
C VAL A 6 16.03 6.77 -0.44
N GLU A 7 16.51 8.02 -0.53
CA GLU A 7 17.49 8.59 0.40
C GLU A 7 16.80 9.08 1.69
N SER A 8 17.21 8.53 2.85
CA SER A 8 16.80 9.05 4.16
C SER A 8 17.50 10.40 4.44
N SER A 9 16.78 11.50 4.31
CA SER A 9 17.24 12.82 4.78
C SER A 9 16.28 13.33 5.86
N ASP A 10 16.72 14.29 6.69
CA ASP A 10 15.92 15.06 7.65
C ASP A 10 14.75 15.82 6.96
N VAL A 11 13.81 15.07 6.39
CA VAL A 11 12.68 15.57 5.62
C VAL A 11 11.57 15.88 6.62
N GLU A 12 11.16 17.15 6.70
CA GLU A 12 9.92 17.51 7.34
C GLU A 12 8.80 16.68 6.71
N VAL A 13 8.14 15.84 7.51
CA VAL A 13 7.04 15.00 7.04
C VAL A 13 6.01 15.91 6.37
N PRO A 14 5.77 15.75 5.06
CA PRO A 14 4.83 16.60 4.36
C PRO A 14 3.42 16.38 4.90
N GLU A 15 2.53 17.34 4.67
CA GLU A 15 1.11 17.17 5.03
C GLU A 15 0.47 16.12 4.13
N ILE A 16 0.39 14.87 4.62
CA ILE A 16 -0.30 13.76 3.95
C ILE A 16 -1.81 13.95 4.12
N PRO A 17 -2.64 13.80 3.06
CA PRO A 17 -4.09 13.82 3.19
C PRO A 17 -4.58 12.81 4.23
N GLU A 18 -5.49 13.21 5.13
CA GLU A 18 -5.92 12.39 6.27
C GLU A 18 -6.42 10.98 5.87
N THR A 19 -7.22 10.88 4.81
CA THR A 19 -7.70 9.58 4.31
C THR A 19 -6.55 8.71 3.80
N LEU A 20 -5.56 9.32 3.15
CA LEU A 20 -4.37 8.62 2.66
C LEU A 20 -3.49 8.14 3.80
N GLU A 21 -3.22 9.00 4.79
CA GLU A 21 -2.45 8.64 5.98
C GLU A 21 -3.09 7.44 6.70
N LYS A 22 -4.42 7.48 6.90
CA LYS A 22 -5.16 6.38 7.54
C LYS A 22 -5.03 5.06 6.79
N VAL A 23 -5.19 5.06 5.46
CA VAL A 23 -5.08 3.81 4.68
C VAL A 23 -3.65 3.29 4.62
N LEU A 24 -2.65 4.18 4.52
CA LEU A 24 -1.23 3.79 4.57
C LEU A 24 -0.90 3.07 5.89
N LEU A 25 -1.26 3.69 7.02
CA LEU A 25 -1.02 3.11 8.35
C LEU A 25 -1.80 1.81 8.54
N PHE A 26 -3.07 1.76 8.13
CA PHE A 26 -3.87 0.55 8.18
C PHE A 26 -3.20 -0.61 7.42
N THR A 27 -2.72 -0.36 6.19
CA THR A 27 -2.08 -1.43 5.41
C THR A 27 -0.78 -1.93 6.01
N LEU A 28 0.00 -1.05 6.65
CA LEU A 28 1.22 -1.46 7.35
C LEU A 28 0.89 -2.35 8.54
N GLU A 29 -0.11 -2.01 9.34
CA GLU A 29 -0.52 -2.83 10.48
C GLU A 29 -1.01 -4.21 10.03
N GLU A 30 -1.83 -4.29 8.98
CA GLU A 30 -2.28 -5.57 8.41
C GLU A 30 -1.11 -6.45 7.94
N ALA A 31 -0.11 -5.85 7.28
CA ALA A 31 1.07 -6.58 6.83
C ALA A 31 1.96 -7.04 8.00
N LYS A 32 2.11 -6.17 9.01
CA LYS A 32 2.87 -6.46 10.22
C LYS A 32 2.23 -7.61 11.01
N GLU A 33 0.91 -7.58 11.20
CA GLU A 33 0.18 -8.65 11.88
C GLU A 33 0.36 -10.01 11.18
N LYS A 34 0.35 -10.03 9.83
CA LYS A 34 0.65 -11.23 9.05
C LYS A 34 2.05 -11.77 9.34
N MET A 35 3.07 -10.91 9.31
CA MET A 35 4.46 -11.32 9.61
C MET A 35 4.62 -11.79 11.06
N GLU A 36 3.98 -11.13 12.02
CA GLU A 36 4.01 -11.54 13.44
C GLU A 36 3.34 -12.91 13.66
N HIS A 37 2.40 -13.30 12.79
CA HIS A 37 1.82 -14.64 12.76
C HIS A 37 2.62 -15.65 11.93
N GLY A 38 3.76 -15.24 11.36
CA GLY A 38 4.65 -16.09 10.56
C GLY A 38 4.14 -16.32 9.14
N GLU A 39 3.28 -15.44 8.63
CA GLU A 39 2.81 -15.46 7.24
C GLU A 39 3.67 -14.55 6.36
N ASP A 40 3.93 -14.99 5.12
CA ASP A 40 4.60 -14.15 4.12
C ASP A 40 3.66 -13.03 3.65
N VAL A 41 4.21 -11.83 3.46
CA VAL A 41 3.46 -10.69 2.93
C VAL A 41 3.48 -10.73 1.41
N VAL A 42 2.38 -11.22 0.84
CA VAL A 42 2.08 -11.05 -0.60
C VAL A 42 1.70 -9.58 -0.83
N PRO A 43 2.29 -8.88 -1.81
CA PRO A 43 1.94 -7.49 -2.10
C PRO A 43 0.43 -7.31 -2.31
N PHE A 44 -0.15 -6.24 -1.78
CA PHE A 44 -1.59 -5.99 -1.88
C PHE A 44 -1.90 -4.49 -1.89
N THR A 45 -3.02 -4.12 -2.51
CA THR A 45 -3.55 -2.75 -2.46
C THR A 45 -4.75 -2.69 -1.53
N ALA A 46 -4.81 -1.69 -0.66
CA ALA A 46 -6.05 -1.26 -0.02
C ALA A 46 -6.61 -0.02 -0.71
N LEU A 47 -7.91 -0.02 -1.00
CA LEU A 47 -8.65 1.03 -1.67
C LEU A 47 -9.74 1.54 -0.72
N VAL A 48 -9.75 2.84 -0.45
CA VAL A 48 -10.85 3.49 0.28
C VAL A 48 -11.89 3.91 -0.75
N VAL A 49 -13.06 3.29 -0.76
CA VAL A 49 -14.16 3.65 -1.66
C VAL A 49 -15.38 4.00 -0.80
N LYS A 50 -15.77 5.27 -0.81
CA LYS A 50 -16.76 5.82 0.12
C LYS A 50 -16.35 5.50 1.57
N GLU A 51 -17.21 4.84 2.33
CA GLU A 51 -16.96 4.48 3.74
C GLU A 51 -16.33 3.08 3.91
N ASN A 52 -16.06 2.38 2.80
CA ASN A 52 -15.58 1.00 2.80
C ASN A 52 -14.11 0.92 2.41
N LEU A 53 -13.45 -0.14 2.89
CA LEU A 53 -12.08 -0.48 2.56
C LEU A 53 -12.05 -1.81 1.82
N PHE A 54 -11.37 -1.84 0.68
CA PHE A 54 -11.23 -3.04 -0.15
C PHE A 54 -9.76 -3.42 -0.29
N MET A 55 -9.41 -4.68 -0.01
CA MET A 55 -8.06 -5.19 -0.19
C MET A 55 -8.00 -6.15 -1.38
N GLU A 56 -6.99 -5.98 -2.23
CA GLU A 56 -6.73 -6.85 -3.39
C GLU A 56 -5.26 -7.27 -3.40
N SER A 57 -5.02 -8.58 -3.40
CA SER A 57 -3.67 -9.16 -3.45
C SER A 57 -3.12 -9.21 -4.88
N HIS A 58 -1.82 -8.99 -5.01
CA HIS A 58 -1.06 -8.90 -6.26
C HIS A 58 0.10 -9.89 -6.29
N PRO A 59 -0.18 -11.21 -6.31
CA PRO A 59 0.88 -12.21 -6.43
C PRO A 59 1.51 -12.13 -7.81
N GLY A 60 2.84 -12.02 -7.88
CA GLY A 60 3.59 -12.01 -9.13
C GLY A 60 4.92 -12.75 -8.99
N GLU A 61 5.49 -13.16 -10.12
CA GLU A 61 6.78 -13.87 -10.15
C GLU A 61 7.98 -12.92 -9.94
N SER A 62 7.76 -11.61 -10.06
CA SER A 62 8.74 -10.55 -9.89
C SER A 62 8.09 -9.30 -9.30
N ALA A 63 8.90 -8.37 -8.79
CA ALA A 63 8.33 -7.17 -8.21
C ALA A 63 7.68 -6.28 -9.27
N ASP A 64 8.31 -6.11 -10.45
CA ASP A 64 7.69 -5.40 -11.56
C ASP A 64 6.29 -5.95 -11.89
N GLU A 65 6.12 -7.27 -11.83
CA GLU A 65 4.82 -7.91 -12.08
C GLU A 65 3.80 -7.56 -10.99
N CYS A 66 4.16 -7.67 -9.71
CA CYS A 66 3.30 -7.27 -8.59
C CYS A 66 2.88 -5.79 -8.70
N PHE A 67 3.82 -4.91 -9.02
CA PHE A 67 3.57 -3.48 -9.20
C PHE A 67 2.66 -3.19 -10.40
N ASN A 68 2.81 -3.94 -11.50
CA ASN A 68 1.93 -3.79 -12.65
C ASN A 68 0.49 -4.24 -12.33
N PHE A 69 0.31 -5.30 -11.54
CA PHE A 69 -1.02 -5.71 -11.06
C PHE A 69 -1.63 -4.64 -10.14
N ALA A 70 -0.87 -4.17 -9.16
CA ALA A 70 -1.31 -3.11 -8.26
C ALA A 70 -1.70 -1.84 -9.02
N ARG A 71 -0.84 -1.41 -9.96
CA ARG A 71 -1.11 -0.26 -10.83
C ARG A 71 -2.39 -0.47 -11.64
N HIS A 72 -2.55 -1.63 -12.28
CA HIS A 72 -3.74 -1.92 -13.06
C HIS A 72 -5.00 -1.85 -12.19
N THR A 73 -4.98 -2.44 -11.00
CA THR A 73 -6.11 -2.34 -10.06
C THR A 73 -6.43 -0.90 -9.68
N VAL A 74 -5.42 -0.12 -9.30
CA VAL A 74 -5.61 1.27 -8.83
C VAL A 74 -6.06 2.19 -9.96
N GLU A 75 -5.48 2.09 -11.16
CA GLU A 75 -5.88 2.90 -12.34
C GLU A 75 -7.34 2.67 -12.76
N HIS A 76 -7.96 1.57 -12.33
CA HIS A 76 -9.35 1.23 -12.63
C HIS A 76 -10.30 1.38 -11.43
N ALA A 77 -9.80 1.76 -10.26
CA ALA A 77 -10.57 1.95 -9.03
C ALA A 77 -11.33 3.29 -9.01
N ARG A 78 -12.28 3.46 -9.93
CA ARG A 78 -13.15 4.65 -9.96
C ARG A 78 -13.98 4.73 -8.69
N GLY A 79 -14.13 5.93 -8.14
CA GLY A 79 -14.82 6.16 -6.87
C GLY A 79 -13.95 5.99 -5.63
N ALA A 80 -12.69 5.54 -5.77
CA ALA A 80 -11.77 5.47 -4.64
C ALA A 80 -11.27 6.88 -4.25
N GLU A 81 -11.19 7.12 -2.94
CA GLU A 81 -10.72 8.37 -2.33
C GLU A 81 -9.21 8.36 -2.07
N ALA A 82 -8.65 7.17 -1.81
CA ALA A 82 -7.23 6.93 -1.62
C ALA A 82 -6.89 5.46 -1.87
N TYR A 83 -5.61 5.17 -2.09
CA TYR A 83 -5.08 3.81 -2.03
C TYR A 83 -3.77 3.75 -1.26
N ALA A 84 -3.44 2.56 -0.80
CA ALA A 84 -2.10 2.17 -0.37
C ALA A 84 -1.76 0.82 -0.98
N LEU A 85 -0.59 0.71 -1.61
CA LEU A 85 0.06 -0.54 -2.01
C LEU A 85 1.05 -0.89 -0.90
N CYS A 86 0.89 -2.06 -0.28
CA CYS A 86 1.79 -2.58 0.73
C CYS A 86 2.56 -3.81 0.22
N TYR A 87 3.84 -3.88 0.56
CA TYR A 87 4.74 -4.99 0.23
C TYR A 87 5.90 -5.07 1.22
N ASP A 88 6.48 -6.25 1.30
CA ASP A 88 7.77 -6.48 1.94
C ASP A 88 8.91 -6.13 0.97
N GLY A 89 9.84 -5.30 1.42
CA GLY A 89 10.94 -4.76 0.65
C GLY A 89 12.09 -4.29 1.53
N TYR A 90 12.89 -3.38 1.02
CA TYR A 90 14.03 -2.83 1.72
C TYR A 90 14.16 -1.34 1.46
N ILE A 91 14.78 -0.63 2.39
CA ILE A 91 15.19 0.76 2.23
C ILE A 91 16.70 0.90 2.39
N GLU A 92 17.29 1.80 1.60
CA GLU A 92 18.70 2.17 1.73
C GLU A 92 18.84 3.28 2.77
N VAL A 93 19.57 3.01 3.84
CA VAL A 93 19.96 4.00 4.85
C VAL A 93 21.49 4.15 4.87
N ASP A 94 22.00 5.16 5.57
CA ASP A 94 23.45 5.40 5.68
C ASP A 94 24.24 4.17 6.18
N ASP A 95 23.60 3.32 6.99
CA ASP A 95 24.19 2.10 7.57
C ASP A 95 24.01 0.85 6.67
N GLY A 96 23.49 1.03 5.45
CA GLY A 96 23.26 -0.03 4.46
C GLY A 96 21.78 -0.29 4.18
N GLU A 97 21.49 -1.45 3.59
CA GLU A 97 20.12 -1.88 3.30
C GLU A 97 19.45 -2.42 4.57
N LYS A 98 18.21 -2.00 4.81
CA LYS A 98 17.37 -2.46 5.92
C LYS A 98 16.05 -3.00 5.40
N ASP A 99 15.65 -4.16 5.90
CA ASP A 99 14.35 -4.75 5.60
C ASP A 99 13.22 -3.84 6.12
N ALA A 100 12.16 -3.72 5.32
CA ALA A 100 11.06 -2.83 5.62
C ALA A 100 9.73 -3.33 5.04
N LEU A 101 8.69 -3.26 5.86
CA LEU A 101 7.32 -3.23 5.34
C LEU A 101 7.02 -1.84 4.84
N ILE A 102 6.73 -1.72 3.56
CA ILE A 102 6.52 -0.44 2.88
C ILE A 102 5.06 -0.36 2.45
N ALA A 103 4.43 0.78 2.73
CA ALA A 103 3.14 1.16 2.17
C ALA A 103 3.33 2.45 1.39
N GLU A 104 2.94 2.45 0.11
CA GLU A 104 2.98 3.64 -0.73
C GLU A 104 1.64 3.88 -1.43
N GLY A 105 1.23 5.14 -1.52
CA GLY A 105 -0.16 5.43 -1.87
C GLY A 105 -0.40 6.86 -2.28
N GLY A 106 -1.57 7.11 -2.85
CA GLY A 106 -1.94 8.42 -3.36
C GLY A 106 -3.46 8.63 -3.36
N VAL A 107 -3.84 9.85 -3.75
CA VAL A 107 -5.24 10.27 -3.92
C VAL A 107 -5.51 10.65 -5.38
N PRO A 108 -6.78 10.61 -5.84
CA PRO A 108 -7.12 10.98 -7.21
C PRO A 108 -6.65 12.39 -7.61
N GLY A 109 -5.96 12.48 -8.74
CA GLY A 109 -5.45 13.73 -9.28
C GLY A 109 -4.29 14.38 -8.52
N GLY A 110 -3.75 13.72 -7.49
CA GLY A 110 -2.52 14.17 -6.82
C GLY A 110 -1.28 13.99 -7.72
N ASP A 111 -0.33 14.93 -7.66
CA ASP A 111 0.88 14.88 -8.50
C ASP A 111 1.83 13.73 -8.12
N HIS A 112 1.91 13.42 -6.82
CA HIS A 112 2.72 12.32 -6.26
C HIS A 112 1.97 11.61 -5.14
N GLY A 113 2.45 10.40 -4.82
CA GLY A 113 2.06 9.63 -3.65
C GLY A 113 3.09 9.76 -2.53
N TYR A 114 2.86 9.04 -1.44
CA TYR A 114 3.68 9.05 -0.24
C TYR A 114 3.99 7.62 0.16
N ALA A 115 5.24 7.37 0.57
CA ALA A 115 5.68 6.10 1.13
C ALA A 115 5.98 6.25 2.62
N VAL A 116 5.49 5.30 3.40
CA VAL A 116 5.77 5.10 4.83
C VAL A 116 6.10 3.64 5.07
N GLY A 117 6.84 3.32 6.13
CA GLY A 117 7.14 1.93 6.42
C GLY A 117 7.68 1.64 7.80
N TYR A 118 7.57 0.38 8.20
CA TYR A 118 8.23 -0.15 9.38
C TYR A 118 9.54 -0.81 8.99
N LEU A 119 10.64 -0.32 9.56
CA LEU A 119 11.88 -1.05 9.57
C LEU A 119 11.75 -2.25 10.49
N TYR A 120 12.35 -3.36 10.10
CA TYR A 120 12.42 -4.53 10.95
C TYR A 120 13.73 -5.29 10.79
N GLU A 121 14.02 -6.14 11.77
CA GLU A 121 15.15 -7.06 11.72
C GLU A 121 14.67 -8.48 11.99
N VAL A 122 15.26 -9.45 11.29
CA VAL A 122 15.00 -10.88 11.49
C VAL A 122 16.12 -11.47 12.35
N GLY A 123 15.76 -11.96 13.53
CA GLY A 123 16.68 -12.63 14.45
C GLY A 123 17.19 -13.98 13.93
N GLU A 124 18.23 -14.52 14.57
CA GLU A 124 18.83 -15.82 14.20
C GLU A 124 17.83 -16.99 14.29
N ASP A 125 16.81 -16.87 15.13
CA ASP A 125 15.72 -17.83 15.29
C ASP A 125 14.54 -17.61 14.33
N GLY A 126 14.61 -16.60 13.47
CA GLY A 126 13.58 -16.23 12.51
C GLY A 126 12.49 -15.29 13.06
N ALA A 127 12.57 -14.88 14.33
CA ALA A 127 11.67 -13.88 14.89
C ALA A 127 11.89 -12.50 14.26
N VAL A 128 10.80 -11.87 13.85
CA VAL A 128 10.79 -10.51 13.30
C VAL A 128 10.61 -9.51 14.43
N THR A 129 11.44 -8.46 14.46
CA THR A 129 11.32 -7.34 15.40
C THR A 129 11.17 -6.05 14.63
N PHE A 130 10.01 -5.38 14.77
CA PHE A 130 9.71 -4.11 14.13
C PHE A 130 10.14 -2.92 14.99
N GLU A 131 10.49 -1.82 14.34
CA GLU A 131 10.52 -0.51 14.98
C GLU A 131 9.13 -0.12 15.51
N THR A 132 9.11 0.76 16.52
CA THR A 132 7.87 1.06 17.26
C THR A 132 6.87 1.86 16.44
N GLU A 133 7.36 2.77 15.58
CA GLU A 133 6.53 3.67 14.77
C GLU A 133 6.99 3.60 13.32
N PRO A 134 6.06 3.74 12.35
CA PRO A 134 6.43 3.76 10.95
C PRO A 134 7.10 5.10 10.62
N ALA A 135 8.13 5.04 9.78
CA ALA A 135 8.85 6.20 9.30
C ALA A 135 8.29 6.68 7.97
N TYR A 136 8.32 8.00 7.74
CA TYR A 136 8.16 8.55 6.41
C TYR A 136 9.41 8.23 5.57
N ILE A 137 9.21 7.62 4.40
CA ILE A 137 10.28 7.18 3.51
C ILE A 137 10.51 8.24 2.43
N GLY A 138 9.46 8.73 1.78
CA GLY A 138 9.60 9.73 0.72
C GLY A 138 8.40 9.83 -0.22
N GLU A 139 8.60 10.56 -1.33
CA GLU A 139 7.63 10.64 -2.42
C GLU A 139 7.56 9.32 -3.21
N ALA A 140 6.35 8.91 -3.54
CA ALA A 140 6.02 7.70 -4.26
C ALA A 140 5.28 7.98 -5.57
N PRO A 141 5.19 7.01 -6.51
CA PRO A 141 4.32 7.13 -7.66
C PRO A 141 2.86 7.21 -7.22
N ASN A 142 2.07 8.06 -7.87
CA ASN A 142 0.61 8.07 -7.71
C ASN A 142 -0.07 7.40 -8.90
N PHE A 143 -0.60 6.19 -8.70
CA PHE A 143 -1.36 5.47 -9.73
C PHE A 143 -2.75 6.07 -9.97
N MET A 144 -3.25 6.94 -9.08
CA MET A 144 -4.52 7.65 -9.24
C MET A 144 -4.38 9.03 -9.91
N ILE A 145 -3.20 9.40 -10.42
CA ILE A 145 -2.97 10.73 -11.02
C ILE A 145 -3.95 11.07 -12.15
N ALA A 146 -4.40 10.06 -12.91
CA ALA A 146 -5.34 10.22 -14.02
C ALA A 146 -6.81 10.13 -13.61
N LEU A 147 -7.12 9.79 -12.35
CA LEU A 147 -8.48 9.65 -11.85
C LEU A 147 -9.05 10.98 -11.38
N GLN A 148 -10.35 11.16 -11.61
CA GLN A 148 -11.12 12.24 -10.98
C GLN A 148 -11.38 11.91 -9.51
N LYS A 149 -11.75 12.94 -8.74
CA LYS A 149 -12.17 12.76 -7.34
C LYS A 149 -13.33 11.78 -7.25
N ALA A 150 -13.39 11.02 -6.15
CA ALA A 150 -14.41 10.01 -5.92
C ALA A 150 -15.85 10.53 -6.13
N ASP A 151 -16.16 11.73 -5.64
CA ASP A 151 -17.47 12.38 -5.74
C ASP A 151 -17.88 12.78 -7.17
N SER A 152 -16.95 12.69 -8.14
CA SER A 152 -17.23 12.94 -9.56
C SER A 152 -17.84 11.75 -10.27
N TYR A 153 -17.77 10.55 -9.70
CA TYR A 153 -18.35 9.34 -10.28
C TYR A 153 -19.75 9.07 -9.71
N SER A 154 -20.68 8.71 -10.60
CA SER A 154 -21.95 8.13 -10.19
C SER A 154 -21.80 6.64 -9.85
N ASP A 155 -22.74 6.08 -9.09
CA ASP A 155 -22.73 4.65 -8.74
C ASP A 155 -22.68 3.75 -9.99
N ASP A 156 -23.30 4.14 -11.11
CA ASP A 156 -23.24 3.39 -12.36
C ASP A 156 -21.84 3.37 -13.03
N GLU A 157 -20.93 4.26 -12.61
CA GLU A 157 -19.56 4.38 -13.14
C GLU A 157 -18.51 3.70 -12.25
N ILE A 158 -18.88 3.36 -11.02
CA ILE A 158 -18.06 2.64 -10.06
C ILE A 158 -18.29 1.14 -10.28
N ASP A 159 -17.22 0.35 -10.22
CA ASP A 159 -17.35 -1.11 -10.34
C ASP A 159 -18.25 -1.64 -9.22
N ALA A 160 -19.19 -2.53 -9.56
CA ALA A 160 -20.15 -3.09 -8.61
C ALA A 160 -19.46 -3.75 -7.41
N LYS A 161 -18.25 -4.31 -7.60
CA LYS A 161 -17.47 -4.91 -6.50
C LYS A 161 -17.07 -3.93 -5.40
N TYR A 162 -17.13 -2.62 -5.66
CA TYR A 162 -16.83 -1.57 -4.68
C TYR A 162 -18.08 -0.87 -4.11
N LEU A 163 -19.27 -1.24 -4.59
CA LEU A 163 -20.55 -0.65 -4.18
C LEU A 163 -21.31 -1.53 -3.21
N ASP A 164 -21.28 -2.84 -3.43
CA ASP A 164 -21.79 -3.80 -2.47
C ASP A 164 -20.71 -4.02 -1.41
N GLY A 165 -20.90 -3.48 -0.21
CA GLY A 165 -20.00 -3.64 0.93
C GLY A 165 -19.97 -5.07 1.49
N GLU A 166 -20.15 -6.08 0.64
CA GLU A 166 -19.90 -7.48 0.99
C GLU A 166 -18.40 -7.72 0.85
N GLU A 167 -17.75 -8.07 1.96
CA GLU A 167 -16.41 -8.64 1.96
C GLU A 167 -16.37 -9.73 0.88
N SER A 168 -15.42 -9.64 -0.05
CA SER A 168 -15.19 -10.69 -1.03
C SER A 168 -14.69 -11.94 -0.30
N GLU A 169 -15.59 -12.71 0.30
CA GLU A 169 -15.34 -14.08 0.71
C GLU A 169 -15.00 -14.85 -0.57
N GLY A 170 -13.70 -15.10 -0.78
CA GLY A 170 -13.21 -15.88 -1.90
C GLY A 170 -14.00 -17.19 -2.00
N GLU A 171 -14.62 -17.42 -3.15
CA GLU A 171 -15.36 -18.65 -3.39
C GLU A 171 -14.43 -19.86 -3.18
N PRO A 172 -14.75 -20.83 -2.30
CA PRO A 172 -14.04 -22.09 -2.28
C PRO A 172 -14.47 -22.86 -3.52
N GLY A 173 -13.59 -22.94 -4.52
CA GLY A 173 -13.81 -23.71 -5.72
C GLY A 173 -14.16 -25.17 -5.41
N GLU A 174 -15.22 -25.66 -6.04
CA GLU A 174 -15.69 -27.06 -6.03
C GLU A 174 -14.68 -28.05 -6.64
#